data_AF-A0A1B9IZB9-F1
#
_entry.id   AF-A0A1B9IZB9-F1
#
_cell.length_a   1.000
_cell.length_b   1.000
_cell.length_c   1.000
_cell.angle_alpha   90.00
_cell.angle_beta   90.00
_cell.angle_gamma   90.00
#
_symmetry.space_group_name_H-M   'P 1'
#
loop_
_entity.id
_entity.type
_entity.pdbx_description
1 polymer ?
#
loop_
_entity_poly.entity_id
_entity_poly.type
_entity_poly.pdbx_seq_one_letter_code
_entity_poly.pdbx_strand_id
1 'polypeptide(L)'
;MNGYSPKSASSYGTPSPSTSYRRFSEEQSPSPLPQYSLSSDFAHLVEEPGMNVVIARKVAKLQDSLPNLSSDNLRQAKADMMYLLTILDGEGEEVAQCKAGAVYSAPV
;
A
#
# COMPACT_ATOMS: atom_id res chain seq x y z
N MET A 1 14.66 -52.28 -55.00
CA MET A 1 15.89 -51.52 -54.72
C MET A 1 15.79 -50.94 -53.32
N ASN A 2 16.86 -51.11 -52.56
CA ASN A 2 16.95 -51.03 -51.10
C ASN A 2 16.74 -49.61 -50.54
N GLY A 3 16.17 -49.53 -49.34
CA GLY A 3 16.25 -48.37 -48.46
C GLY A 3 16.53 -48.82 -47.02
N TYR A 4 17.59 -48.26 -46.43
CA TYR A 4 18.20 -48.59 -45.15
C TYR A 4 17.38 -48.18 -43.92
N SER A 5 17.69 -48.81 -42.77
CA SER A 5 17.33 -48.58 -41.35
C SER A 5 17.54 -47.12 -40.86
N PRO A 6 17.41 -46.75 -39.54
CA PRO A 6 17.07 -47.50 -38.32
C PRO A 6 16.21 -46.73 -37.26
N LYS A 7 16.03 -47.36 -36.09
CA LYS A 7 16.05 -46.81 -34.70
C LYS A 7 14.75 -46.87 -33.90
N SER A 8 14.80 -47.78 -32.92
CA SER A 8 14.42 -47.62 -31.52
C SER A 8 13.69 -46.32 -31.16
N ALA A 9 12.40 -46.46 -30.85
CA ALA A 9 11.75 -45.59 -29.88
C ALA A 9 11.52 -46.42 -28.62
N SER A 10 12.46 -46.30 -27.69
CA SER A 10 12.29 -46.71 -26.30
C SER A 10 11.10 -45.94 -25.74
N SER A 11 10.00 -46.62 -25.49
CA SER A 11 8.82 -46.05 -24.85
C SER A 11 9.14 -45.88 -23.36
N TYR A 12 9.87 -44.81 -23.02
CA TYR A 12 9.91 -44.31 -21.66
C TYR A 12 8.57 -43.58 -21.43
N GLY A 13 7.60 -44.32 -20.91
CA GLY A 13 6.41 -43.73 -20.31
C GLY A 13 6.84 -42.82 -19.17
N THR A 14 6.78 -41.50 -19.41
CA THR A 14 6.82 -40.51 -18.34
C THR A 14 5.46 -40.52 -17.65
N PRO A 15 5.34 -40.85 -16.36
CA PRO A 15 4.12 -40.55 -15.63
C PRO A 15 4.01 -39.03 -15.51
N SER A 16 2.92 -38.46 -16.05
CA SER A 16 2.53 -37.07 -15.83
C SER A 16 2.64 -36.74 -14.34
N PRO A 17 3.36 -35.68 -13.94
CA PRO A 17 3.25 -35.20 -12.59
C PRO A 17 1.82 -34.67 -12.42
N SER A 18 0.99 -35.42 -11.68
CA SER A 18 -0.23 -34.89 -11.07
C SER A 18 0.17 -33.69 -10.23
N THR A 19 0.15 -32.54 -10.87
CA THR A 19 0.38 -31.26 -10.21
C THR A 19 -0.92 -30.98 -9.48
N SER A 20 -1.00 -31.44 -8.24
CA SER A 20 -1.91 -30.87 -7.26
C SER A 20 -1.50 -29.42 -7.09
N TYR A 21 -1.99 -28.56 -7.99
CA TYR A 21 -2.01 -27.13 -7.75
C TYR A 21 -2.81 -26.96 -6.47
N ARG A 22 -2.13 -26.60 -5.37
CA ARG A 22 -2.80 -25.98 -4.24
C ARG A 22 -3.49 -24.75 -4.81
N ARG A 23 -4.80 -24.89 -5.05
CA ARG A 23 -5.69 -23.78 -5.34
C ARG A 23 -5.66 -22.93 -4.08
N PHE A 24 -4.79 -21.92 -4.06
CA PHE A 24 -4.89 -20.88 -3.06
C PHE A 24 -6.27 -20.28 -3.27
N SER A 25 -7.16 -20.50 -2.31
CA SER A 25 -8.49 -19.90 -2.33
C SER A 25 -8.31 -18.40 -2.49
N GLU A 26 -8.71 -17.88 -3.65
CA GLU A 26 -8.83 -16.44 -3.97
C GLU A 26 -9.97 -15.79 -3.16
N GLU A 27 -10.21 -16.23 -1.93
CA GLU A 27 -11.35 -15.85 -1.09
C GLU A 27 -10.92 -15.16 0.21
N GLN A 28 -9.69 -14.68 0.25
CA GLN A 28 -9.26 -13.75 1.27
C GLN A 28 -8.85 -12.47 0.56
N SER A 29 -9.85 -11.76 0.01
CA SER A 29 -9.75 -10.31 -0.12
C SER A 29 -9.18 -9.81 1.22
N PRO A 30 -7.96 -9.25 1.26
CA PRO A 30 -7.47 -8.71 2.51
C PRO A 30 -8.54 -7.74 2.96
N SER A 31 -9.09 -7.97 4.15
CA SER A 31 -9.96 -7.01 4.81
C SER A 31 -9.29 -5.66 4.60
N PRO A 32 -9.96 -4.63 4.06
CA PRO A 32 -9.30 -3.35 3.86
C PRO A 32 -8.68 -2.99 5.21
N LEU A 33 -7.35 -2.95 5.25
CA LEU A 33 -6.62 -2.58 6.45
C LEU A 33 -7.27 -1.29 6.95
N PRO A 34 -7.49 -1.12 8.26
CA PRO A 34 -8.17 0.05 8.78
C PRO A 34 -7.50 1.29 8.18
N GLN A 35 -8.22 1.96 7.28
CA GLN A 35 -7.68 3.08 6.54
C GLN A 35 -7.42 4.18 7.56
N TYR A 36 -6.23 4.76 7.49
CA TYR A 36 -5.91 5.88 8.35
C TYR A 36 -6.89 7.01 8.04
N SER A 37 -7.68 7.39 9.06
CA SER A 37 -8.62 8.49 8.95
C SER A 37 -7.89 9.79 9.19
N LEU A 38 -7.70 10.56 8.11
CA LEU A 38 -7.28 11.95 8.20
C LEU A 38 -8.20 12.73 9.12
N SER A 39 -7.64 13.69 9.86
CA SER A 39 -8.47 14.66 10.57
C SER A 39 -9.42 15.39 9.60
N SER A 40 -10.62 15.70 10.07
CA SER A 40 -11.68 16.37 9.30
C SER A 40 -11.23 17.69 8.68
N ASP A 41 -10.27 18.36 9.34
CA ASP A 41 -9.63 19.60 8.88
C ASP A 41 -8.82 19.46 7.59
N PHE A 42 -8.52 18.23 7.17
CA PHE A 42 -7.64 17.92 6.05
C PHE A 42 -8.29 17.04 4.98
N ALA A 43 -9.29 16.22 5.33
CA ALA A 43 -9.95 15.31 4.39
C ALA A 43 -10.41 16.02 3.10
N HIS A 44 -11.14 17.13 3.24
CA HIS A 44 -11.64 17.93 2.11
C HIS A 44 -10.54 18.52 1.23
N LEU A 45 -9.33 18.75 1.76
CA LEU A 45 -8.23 19.33 0.99
C LEU A 45 -7.59 18.31 0.05
N VAL A 46 -7.65 17.03 0.37
CA VAL A 46 -7.09 15.97 -0.46
C VAL A 46 -8.05 15.64 -1.61
N GLU A 47 -9.36 15.78 -1.39
CA GLU A 47 -10.39 15.55 -2.39
C GLU A 47 -10.44 16.64 -3.48
N GLU A 48 -10.07 17.89 -3.15
CA GLU A 48 -10.10 19.00 -4.09
C GLU A 48 -8.78 19.17 -4.88
N PRO A 49 -8.81 19.09 -6.23
CA PRO A 49 -7.62 19.30 -7.05
C PRO A 49 -7.13 20.76 -6.93
N GLY A 50 -5.81 20.93 -6.77
CA GLY A 50 -5.17 22.25 -6.66
C GLY A 50 -5.00 22.77 -5.23
N MET A 51 -5.42 22.02 -4.21
CA MET A 51 -5.24 22.40 -2.80
C MET A 51 -3.84 22.13 -2.24
N ASN A 52 -2.88 21.66 -3.04
CA ASN A 52 -1.50 21.38 -2.62
C ASN A 52 -0.85 22.55 -1.86
N VAL A 53 -1.06 23.79 -2.31
CA VAL A 53 -0.51 24.98 -1.63
C VAL A 53 -1.15 25.19 -0.25
N VAL A 54 -2.45 24.89 -0.13
CA VAL A 54 -3.20 24.99 1.14
C VAL A 54 -2.78 23.88 2.08
N ILE A 55 -2.64 22.64 1.57
CA ILE A 55 -2.12 21.49 2.32
C ILE A 55 -0.73 21.82 2.87
N ALA A 56 0.21 22.30 2.03
CA ALA A 56 1.55 22.65 2.47
C ALA A 56 1.55 23.72 3.57
N ARG A 57 0.71 24.76 3.42
CA ARG A 57 0.56 25.81 4.45
C ARG A 57 0.00 25.24 5.75
N LYS A 58 -0.97 24.33 5.67
CA LYS A 58 -1.57 23.70 6.85
C LYS A 58 -0.60 22.75 7.55
N VAL A 59 0.19 21.97 6.80
CA VAL A 59 1.27 21.12 7.34
C VAL A 59 2.30 21.96 8.07
N ALA A 60 2.73 23.10 7.52
CA ALA A 60 3.67 24.00 8.19
C ALA A 60 3.09 24.53 9.52
N LYS A 61 1.82 24.96 9.54
CA LYS A 61 1.16 25.38 10.79
C LYS A 61 1.04 24.25 11.81
N LEU A 62 0.78 23.03 11.34
CA LEU A 62 0.69 21.85 12.20
C LEU A 62 2.07 21.54 12.81
N GLN A 63 3.15 21.63 12.02
CA GLN A 63 4.54 21.52 12.49
C GLN A 63 4.88 22.52 13.59
N ASP A 64 4.52 23.79 13.42
CA ASP A 64 4.71 24.83 14.44
C ASP A 64 3.91 24.53 15.73
N SER A 65 2.79 23.83 15.61
CA SER A 65 1.90 23.51 16.74
C SER A 65 2.30 22.22 17.46
N LEU A 66 3.05 21.31 16.83
CA LEU A 66 3.50 20.02 17.39
C LEU A 66 4.07 20.09 18.81
N PRO A 67 5.00 21.00 19.17
CA PRO A 67 5.59 21.03 20.51
C PRO A 67 4.59 21.36 21.62
N ASN A 68 3.42 21.91 21.27
CA ASN A 68 2.38 22.30 22.22
C ASN A 68 1.23 21.28 22.31
N LEU A 69 1.29 20.17 21.54
CA LEU A 69 0.25 19.15 21.53
C LEU A 69 0.48 18.09 22.63
N SER A 70 -0.61 17.56 23.18
CA SER A 70 -0.59 16.36 24.02
C SER A 70 -0.15 15.12 23.22
N SER A 71 0.33 14.08 23.90
CA SER A 71 0.85 12.84 23.30
C SER A 71 -0.09 12.20 22.26
N ASP A 72 -1.39 12.13 22.56
CA ASP A 72 -2.41 11.57 21.66
C ASP A 72 -2.62 12.45 20.42
N ASN A 73 -2.70 13.77 20.61
CA ASN A 73 -2.84 14.73 19.51
C ASN A 73 -1.57 14.82 18.66
N LEU A 74 -0.39 14.65 19.27
CA LEU A 74 0.89 14.66 18.59
C LEU A 74 1.05 13.44 17.68
N ARG A 75 0.58 12.26 18.12
CA ARG A 75 0.54 11.04 17.30
C ARG A 75 -0.36 11.24 16.08
N GLN A 76 -1.59 11.74 16.30
CA GLN A 76 -2.52 12.05 15.21
C GLN A 76 -1.93 13.08 14.25
N ALA A 77 -1.39 14.19 14.77
CA ALA A 77 -0.79 15.24 13.96
C ALA A 77 0.40 14.76 13.12
N LYS A 78 1.25 13.89 13.66
CA LYS A 78 2.36 13.29 12.90
C LYS A 78 1.87 12.41 11.75
N ALA A 79 0.83 11.63 11.98
CA ALA A 79 0.24 10.77 10.96
C ALA A 79 -0.50 11.60 9.89
N ASP A 80 -1.26 12.63 10.29
CA ASP A 80 -1.90 13.58 9.38
C ASP A 80 -0.85 14.27 8.50
N MET A 81 0.25 14.75 9.10
CA MET A 81 1.36 15.33 8.34
C MET A 81 1.97 14.34 7.34
N MET A 82 2.20 13.09 7.76
CA MET A 82 2.77 12.07 6.88
C MET A 82 1.85 11.81 5.68
N TYR A 83 0.55 11.70 5.92
CA TYR A 83 -0.43 11.56 4.85
C TYR A 83 -0.34 12.75 3.89
N LEU A 84 -0.46 13.98 4.41
CA LEU A 84 -0.50 15.19 3.60
C LEU A 84 0.79 15.42 2.81
N LEU A 85 1.95 15.14 3.40
CA LEU A 85 3.25 15.23 2.71
C LEU A 85 3.35 14.21 1.58
N THR A 86 2.81 13.00 1.77
CA THR A 86 2.79 11.96 0.73
C THR A 86 1.92 12.36 -0.46
N ILE A 87 0.77 13.02 -0.19
CA ILE A 87 -0.07 13.60 -1.25
C ILE A 87 0.67 14.72 -1.99
N LEU A 88 1.40 15.58 -1.28
CA LEU A 88 2.19 16.65 -1.90
C LEU A 88 3.35 16.14 -2.77
N ASP A 89 3.91 14.98 -2.42
CA ASP A 89 4.97 14.32 -3.20
C ASP A 89 4.43 13.67 -4.49
N GLY A 90 3.10 13.52 -4.59
CA GLY A 90 2.44 12.90 -5.74
C GLY A 90 2.46 11.36 -5.72
N GLU A 91 2.77 10.74 -4.58
CA GLU A 91 2.80 9.28 -4.42
C GLU A 91 1.39 8.66 -4.37
N GLY A 92 0.34 9.47 -4.21
CA GLY A 92 -1.05 9.05 -4.21
C GLY A 92 -1.57 8.63 -2.83
N GLU A 93 -2.90 8.51 -2.75
CA GLU A 93 -3.62 8.29 -1.49
C GLU A 93 -3.30 6.93 -0.85
N GLU A 94 -3.16 5.86 -1.63
CA GLU A 94 -2.89 4.52 -1.09
C GLU A 94 -1.56 4.46 -0.33
N VAL A 95 -0.54 5.12 -0.88
CA VAL A 95 0.78 5.24 -0.24
C VAL A 95 0.68 6.13 1.00
N ALA A 96 -0.08 7.23 0.92
CA ALA A 96 -0.31 8.14 2.04
C ALA A 96 -0.98 7.44 3.22
N GLN A 97 -2.02 6.63 2.95
CA GLN A 97 -2.71 5.82 3.96
C GLN A 97 -1.76 4.82 4.63
N CYS A 98 -0.93 4.11 3.84
CA CYS A 98 0.04 3.16 4.38
C CYS A 98 1.07 3.83 5.30
N LYS A 99 1.67 4.94 4.84
CA LYS A 99 2.69 5.68 5.61
C LYS A 99 2.10 6.30 6.87
N ALA A 100 0.94 6.96 6.75
CA ALA A 100 0.27 7.60 7.88
C ALA A 100 -0.21 6.57 8.92
N GLY A 101 -0.78 5.44 8.48
CA GLY A 101 -1.19 4.35 9.37
C GLY A 101 -0.01 3.75 10.14
N ALA A 102 1.15 3.61 9.50
CA ALA A 102 2.38 3.17 10.17
C ALA A 102 2.85 4.18 11.24
N VAL A 103 2.79 5.47 10.94
CA VAL A 103 3.14 6.53 11.91
C VAL A 103 2.16 6.56 13.08
N TYR A 104 0.86 6.44 12.80
CA TYR A 104 -0.17 6.42 13.84
C TYR A 104 -0.05 5.19 14.75
N SER A 105 0.36 4.04 14.21
CA SER A 105 0.48 2.79 14.96
C SER A 105 1.83 2.64 15.68
N ALA A 106 2.80 3.53 15.42
CA ALA A 106 4.14 3.43 15.99
C ALA A 106 4.13 3.58 17.53
N PRO A 107 4.86 2.76 18.29
CA PRO A 107 4.97 2.95 19.75
C PRO A 107 5.54 4.34 20.08
N VAL A 108 4.95 5.04 21.07
CA VAL A 108 5.42 6.35 21.57
C VAL A 108 6.40 6.18 22.71
#